data_AF-A0A9E3E8D3-F1
#
_entry.id   AF-A0A9E3E8D3-F1
#
_cell.length_a   1.000
_cell.length_b   1.000
_cell.length_c   1.000
_cell.angle_alpha   90.00
_cell.angle_beta   90.00
_cell.angle_gamma   90.00
#
_symmetry.space_group_name_H-M   'P 1'
#
loop_
_entity.id
_entity.type
_entity.pdbx_description
1 polymer ?
#
loop_
_entity_poly.entity_id
_entity_poly.type
_entity_poly.pdbx_seq_one_letter_code
_entity_poly.pdbx_strand_id
1 'polypeptide(L)'
;DKTVIRGGFGIVYDRIGAGLLNTFDQRGSFGLSTQLSNSTVLSVATAPRLSGLNTVPTTDQSGTVVFPPAAPGGFPYTPPPSGTGLGIYWGLDNSVKTPYTYTLDFSIGRELPKNMSFQISYVGHLAHHLLAQEDLAMPLNLVDPRTGVTYFQAASALAKLYEGPNPPASTAVTPAMVGPTASYWQDVITPLKPGDAYNLSCTAPVGGSLPAQFTTSVLQAVYDNYSCYAANETTALAVLDFYGTDFSGNGGILGQSGTYYPPIGGPNTFFDSQFHSLYAWRSIGNANYNAMQVNFRKRLSQGVQFDFNYTYSKSIDLESDAERVDAWNGLGGNIINSWFPNQLRGVSDFDTTHQLNLNWMAELPFGKGKPIAPAAHGALQALVGGWQLAGVARWTSGFPVSISNGATWPTNWQLGGEAIQVAPVHTGLYEKGGKVNLFADPQGPTGIQAFRHDLPGESGMRNTLRGPGYAGLDAGLAKRWTMPYSESHSIEFRWDVFNVLNLTRFDVQTITSGIDAGPAFGDFSGLLTQPRVMQFALRYEF
;
A
#
# COMPACT_ATOMS: atom_id res chain seq x y z
N ASP A 1 -3.91 -35.26 35.81
CA ASP A 1 -4.77 -34.60 34.80
C ASP A 1 -4.07 -34.43 33.47
N LYS A 2 -4.79 -34.60 32.36
CA LYS A 2 -4.24 -34.54 30.97
C LYS A 2 -4.69 -33.31 30.19
N THR A 3 -5.48 -32.44 30.80
CA THR A 3 -6.03 -31.23 30.17
C THR A 3 -5.42 -30.00 30.84
N VAL A 4 -5.04 -29.01 30.05
CA VAL A 4 -4.55 -27.71 30.52
C VAL A 4 -5.36 -26.62 29.85
N ILE A 5 -5.85 -25.68 30.65
CA ILE A 5 -6.55 -24.49 30.18
C ILE A 5 -5.70 -23.29 30.58
N ARG A 6 -5.49 -22.36 29.65
CA ARG A 6 -4.77 -21.11 29.88
C ARG A 6 -5.60 -19.96 29.33
N GLY A 7 -5.57 -18.83 30.00
CA GLY A 7 -6.12 -17.59 29.50
C GLY A 7 -5.30 -16.44 30.03
N GLY A 8 -5.14 -15.42 29.20
CA GLY A 8 -4.36 -14.25 29.53
C GLY A 8 -4.95 -13.00 28.90
N PHE A 9 -4.75 -11.91 29.61
CA PHE A 9 -5.01 -10.56 29.14
C PHE A 9 -3.80 -9.70 29.53
N GLY A 10 -3.37 -8.85 28.62
CA GLY A 10 -2.26 -7.94 28.84
C GLY A 10 -2.42 -6.66 28.05
N ILE A 11 -1.74 -5.63 28.51
CA ILE A 11 -1.53 -4.39 27.75
C ILE A 11 -0.04 -4.32 27.46
N VAL A 12 0.31 -4.24 26.18
CA VAL A 12 1.68 -4.05 25.73
C VAL A 12 1.79 -2.66 25.16
N TYR A 13 2.77 -1.89 25.62
CA TYR A 13 3.10 -0.57 25.08
C TYR A 13 4.25 -0.70 24.10
N ASP A 14 4.12 -0.04 22.96
CA ASP A 14 5.19 0.00 21.97
C ASP A 14 6.21 1.09 22.31
N ARG A 15 7.47 0.83 21.99
CA ARG A 15 8.55 1.81 22.08
C ARG A 15 8.78 2.43 20.71
N ILE A 16 8.06 3.50 20.44
CA ILE A 16 8.24 4.31 19.25
C ILE A 16 9.49 5.21 19.34
N GLY A 17 10.01 5.62 18.20
CA GLY A 17 11.01 6.69 18.07
C GLY A 17 12.32 6.26 17.45
N ALA A 18 12.81 5.05 17.69
CA ALA A 18 14.11 4.62 17.12
C ALA A 18 14.05 4.50 15.58
N GLY A 19 12.95 3.96 15.05
CA GLY A 19 12.69 3.90 13.61
C GLY A 19 12.55 5.30 13.02
N LEU A 20 11.70 6.13 13.63
CA LEU A 20 11.48 7.52 13.21
C LEU A 20 12.78 8.33 13.19
N LEU A 21 13.57 8.29 14.27
CA LEU A 21 14.84 9.00 14.38
C LEU A 21 15.80 8.61 13.26
N ASN A 22 15.89 7.31 12.94
CA ASN A 22 16.73 6.84 11.84
C ASN A 22 16.23 7.37 10.48
N THR A 23 14.92 7.31 10.22
CA THR A 23 14.35 7.84 8.97
C THR A 23 14.59 9.34 8.84
N PHE A 24 14.42 10.11 9.93
CA PHE A 24 14.64 11.56 9.95
C PHE A 24 16.12 11.94 9.81
N ASP A 25 17.03 11.17 10.39
CA ASP A 25 18.48 11.34 10.21
C ASP A 25 18.90 11.08 8.76
N GLN A 26 18.39 10.01 8.15
CA GLN A 26 18.74 9.62 6.78
C GLN A 26 18.14 10.53 5.70
N ARG A 27 16.90 10.99 5.88
CA ARG A 27 16.12 11.69 4.85
C ARG A 27 15.91 13.17 5.11
N GLY A 28 16.24 13.61 6.32
CA GLY A 28 16.00 14.97 6.78
C GLY A 28 14.52 15.27 7.02
N SER A 29 14.23 16.23 7.90
CA SER A 29 12.94 16.93 7.99
C SER A 29 13.17 18.36 8.45
N PHE A 30 12.20 19.23 8.23
CA PHE A 30 12.28 20.62 8.66
C PHE A 30 12.50 20.71 10.19
N GLY A 31 13.46 21.53 10.62
CA GLY A 31 13.83 21.66 12.04
C GLY A 31 14.62 20.48 12.65
N LEU A 32 14.79 19.36 11.93
CA LEU A 32 15.48 18.14 12.37
C LEU A 32 16.64 17.70 11.47
N SER A 33 16.66 18.16 10.22
CA SER A 33 17.63 17.78 9.20
C SER A 33 18.95 18.55 9.33
N THR A 34 20.06 17.86 9.06
CA THR A 34 21.33 18.51 8.68
C THR A 34 21.49 18.63 7.15
N GLN A 35 20.61 17.98 6.38
CA GLN A 35 20.54 18.04 4.92
C GLN A 35 19.71 19.24 4.47
N LEU A 36 20.31 20.09 3.62
CA LEU A 36 19.65 21.21 2.96
C LEU A 36 19.37 20.85 1.50
N SER A 37 18.10 20.87 1.12
CA SER A 37 17.67 20.82 -0.28
C SER A 37 17.49 22.25 -0.79
N ASN A 38 18.13 22.60 -1.90
CA ASN A 38 17.86 23.87 -2.57
C ASN A 38 16.67 23.70 -3.53
N SER A 39 15.59 24.45 -3.30
CA SER A 39 14.39 24.47 -4.16
C SER A 39 14.53 25.35 -5.40
N THR A 40 15.67 26.01 -5.61
CA THR A 40 15.88 26.92 -6.75
C THR A 40 15.91 26.13 -8.06
N VAL A 41 14.92 26.40 -8.93
CA VAL A 41 14.89 25.86 -10.29
C VAL A 41 15.83 26.69 -11.17
N LEU A 42 16.94 26.10 -11.58
CA LEU A 42 17.94 26.74 -12.44
C LEU A 42 17.71 26.35 -13.90
N SER A 43 17.67 27.35 -14.78
CA SER A 43 17.69 27.13 -16.23
C SER A 43 19.13 27.08 -16.73
N VAL A 44 19.35 26.64 -17.97
CA VAL A 44 20.69 26.71 -18.61
C VAL A 44 21.24 28.14 -18.63
N ALA A 45 20.37 29.15 -18.66
CA ALA A 45 20.76 30.57 -18.64
C ALA A 45 21.14 31.06 -17.23
N THR A 46 20.41 30.62 -16.20
CA THR A 46 20.61 31.09 -14.82
C THR A 46 21.57 30.22 -14.01
N ALA A 47 21.82 28.97 -14.43
CA ALA A 47 22.69 28.05 -13.73
C ALA A 47 24.11 28.62 -13.54
N PRO A 48 24.68 28.55 -12.33
CA PRO A 48 26.02 29.01 -12.08
C PRO A 48 27.05 28.19 -12.87
N ARG A 49 28.09 28.86 -13.35
CA ARG A 49 29.19 28.21 -14.06
C ARG A 49 30.25 27.76 -13.07
N LEU A 50 30.74 26.53 -13.22
CA LEU A 50 31.91 26.07 -12.47
C LEU A 50 33.13 26.92 -12.87
N SER A 51 33.69 27.64 -11.91
CA SER A 51 34.89 28.47 -12.11
C SER A 51 36.19 27.70 -11.81
N GLY A 52 36.09 26.50 -11.25
CA GLY A 52 37.20 25.61 -10.96
C GLY A 52 36.72 24.25 -10.46
N LEU A 53 37.59 23.24 -10.50
CA LEU A 53 37.26 21.87 -10.11
C LEU A 53 36.87 21.73 -8.62
N ASN A 54 37.38 22.62 -7.78
CA ASN A 54 37.18 22.61 -6.32
C ASN A 54 36.36 23.79 -5.81
N THR A 55 35.67 24.50 -6.70
CA THR A 55 34.89 25.69 -6.35
C THR A 55 33.43 25.44 -6.66
N VAL A 56 32.63 25.26 -5.61
CA VAL A 56 31.18 25.16 -5.72
C VAL A 56 30.61 26.60 -5.79
N PRO A 57 29.98 27.01 -6.89
CA PRO A 57 29.44 28.36 -7.01
C PRO A 57 28.32 28.60 -6.00
N THR A 58 28.40 29.67 -5.22
CA THR A 58 27.42 29.98 -4.18
C THR A 58 26.29 30.90 -4.64
N THR A 59 26.45 31.53 -5.81
CA THR A 59 25.45 32.40 -6.44
C THR A 59 25.27 32.04 -7.91
N ASP A 60 24.08 32.25 -8.43
CA ASP A 60 23.72 32.06 -9.83
C ASP A 60 24.23 33.23 -10.71
N GLN A 61 23.96 33.22 -12.02
CA GLN A 61 24.42 34.29 -12.92
C GLN A 61 23.71 35.64 -12.71
N SER A 62 22.60 35.67 -11.95
CA SER A 62 21.87 36.89 -11.57
C SER A 62 22.30 37.44 -10.21
N GLY A 63 23.20 36.75 -9.50
CA GLY A 63 23.64 37.10 -8.14
C GLY A 63 22.78 36.52 -7.03
N THR A 64 21.81 35.65 -7.36
CA THR A 64 20.94 34.98 -6.38
C THR A 64 21.69 33.84 -5.70
N VAL A 65 21.59 33.74 -4.38
CA VAL A 65 22.29 32.69 -3.60
C VAL A 65 21.70 31.32 -3.93
N VAL A 66 22.55 30.39 -4.38
CA VAL A 66 22.21 29.01 -4.73
C VAL A 66 22.37 28.07 -3.53
N PHE A 67 23.22 28.41 -2.56
CA PHE A 67 23.38 27.63 -1.34
C PHE A 67 23.08 28.51 -0.14
N PRO A 68 21.79 28.64 0.27
CA PRO A 68 21.46 29.36 1.48
C PRO A 68 22.10 28.66 2.69
N PRO A 69 22.55 29.42 3.71
CA PRO A 69 23.06 28.84 4.95
C PRO A 69 21.99 27.97 5.60
N ALA A 70 22.42 26.94 6.35
CA ALA A 70 21.49 26.10 7.10
C ALA A 70 20.61 26.96 8.00
N ALA A 71 19.30 26.77 7.93
CA ALA A 71 18.40 27.44 8.84
C ALA A 71 18.71 26.99 10.29
N PRO A 72 18.55 27.87 11.30
CA PRO A 72 18.72 27.48 12.69
C PRO A 72 17.82 26.29 13.02
N GLY A 73 18.38 25.21 13.58
CA GLY A 73 17.60 24.05 14.01
C GLY A 73 16.76 24.33 15.26
N GLY A 74 15.76 23.47 15.51
CA GLY A 74 14.88 23.55 16.69
C GLY A 74 13.40 23.66 16.35
N PHE A 75 12.53 23.30 17.30
CA PHE A 75 11.08 23.42 17.17
C PHE A 75 10.52 24.57 18.05
N PRO A 76 9.48 25.29 17.57
CA PRO A 76 8.83 25.16 16.26
C PRO A 76 9.71 25.73 15.13
N TYR A 77 9.75 25.04 13.99
CA TYR A 77 10.41 25.52 12.77
C TYR A 77 9.36 25.91 11.74
N THR A 78 9.41 27.15 11.26
CA THR A 78 8.60 27.61 10.14
C THR A 78 9.46 27.57 8.88
N PRO A 79 9.17 26.69 7.91
CA PRO A 79 9.88 26.72 6.64
C PRO A 79 9.75 28.09 5.99
N PRO A 80 10.82 28.61 5.36
CA PRO A 80 10.69 29.81 4.55
C PRO A 80 9.59 29.56 3.51
N PRO A 81 8.71 30.54 3.23
CA PRO A 81 7.83 30.44 2.09
C PRO A 81 8.69 30.06 0.88
N SER A 82 8.37 28.99 0.17
CA SER A 82 9.17 28.46 -0.95
C SER A 82 9.20 29.40 -2.17
N GLY A 83 8.87 30.68 -1.99
CA GLY A 83 8.58 31.66 -3.04
C GLY A 83 7.25 31.40 -3.75
N THR A 84 6.67 30.20 -3.64
CA THR A 84 5.51 29.76 -4.43
C THR A 84 4.43 28.99 -3.65
N GLY A 85 4.64 28.64 -2.36
CA GLY A 85 3.68 27.86 -1.56
C GLY A 85 3.65 26.35 -1.87
N LEU A 86 4.52 25.88 -2.77
CA LEU A 86 4.52 24.51 -3.30
C LEU A 86 5.38 23.51 -2.48
N GLY A 87 5.53 23.73 -1.17
CA GLY A 87 6.40 22.87 -0.35
C GLY A 87 5.84 21.46 -0.19
N ILE A 88 6.63 20.43 -0.49
CA ILE A 88 6.32 19.05 -0.08
C ILE A 88 7.32 18.66 1.00
N TYR A 89 6.81 18.48 2.22
CA TYR A 89 7.62 18.18 3.38
C TYR A 89 7.01 17.07 4.21
N TRP A 90 7.79 16.56 5.15
CA TRP A 90 7.34 15.56 6.09
C TRP A 90 7.90 15.85 7.48
N GLY A 91 7.20 15.40 8.51
CA GLY A 91 7.48 15.70 9.91
C GLY A 91 6.77 14.77 10.88
N LEU A 92 6.70 15.20 12.13
CA LEU A 92 6.10 14.44 13.23
C LEU A 92 5.10 15.35 13.95
N ASP A 93 3.91 14.82 14.25
CA ASP A 93 2.95 15.51 15.09
C ASP A 93 3.49 15.63 16.52
N ASN A 94 3.48 16.84 17.09
CA ASN A 94 3.98 17.07 18.45
C ASN A 94 3.08 16.46 19.54
N SER A 95 1.90 15.96 19.15
CA SER A 95 0.91 15.32 20.01
C SER A 95 0.90 13.78 19.94
N VAL A 96 1.94 13.18 19.36
CA VAL A 96 2.13 11.73 19.29
C VAL A 96 2.00 11.09 20.68
N LYS A 97 1.20 10.03 20.74
CA LYS A 97 0.91 9.22 21.91
C LYS A 97 1.58 7.86 21.76
N THR A 98 2.00 7.29 22.90
CA THR A 98 2.53 5.92 22.94
C THR A 98 1.48 4.92 22.44
N PRO A 99 1.76 4.14 21.39
CA PRO A 99 0.89 3.07 20.95
C PRO A 99 0.78 1.99 22.01
N TYR A 100 -0.37 1.33 22.07
CA TYR A 100 -0.56 0.17 22.95
C TYR A 100 -1.51 -0.85 22.32
N THR A 101 -1.36 -2.10 22.74
CA THR A 101 -2.17 -3.21 22.26
C THR A 101 -2.73 -4.01 23.42
N TYR A 102 -4.03 -4.26 23.42
CA TYR A 102 -4.64 -5.29 24.24
C TYR A 102 -4.33 -6.66 23.65
N THR A 103 -3.64 -7.50 24.41
CA THR A 103 -3.35 -8.88 24.04
C THR A 103 -4.30 -9.80 24.76
N LEU A 104 -5.02 -10.64 24.00
CA LEU A 104 -5.97 -11.63 24.49
C LEU A 104 -5.47 -13.00 24.09
N ASP A 105 -5.38 -13.94 25.02
CA ASP A 105 -5.13 -15.34 24.71
C ASP A 105 -6.05 -16.26 25.50
N PHE A 106 -6.46 -17.34 24.85
CA PHE A 106 -7.18 -18.42 25.50
C PHE A 106 -6.79 -19.73 24.82
N SER A 107 -6.41 -20.75 25.58
CA SER A 107 -6.06 -22.04 25.00
C SER A 107 -6.51 -23.23 25.84
N ILE A 108 -6.89 -24.30 25.14
CA ILE A 108 -7.23 -25.59 25.72
C ILE A 108 -6.33 -26.63 25.07
N GLY A 109 -5.51 -27.29 25.88
CA GLY A 109 -4.63 -28.37 25.47
C GLY A 109 -4.99 -29.68 26.15
N ARG A 110 -4.83 -30.80 25.45
CA ARG A 110 -5.01 -32.14 25.99
C ARG A 110 -3.95 -33.12 25.50
N GLU A 111 -3.40 -33.90 26.42
CA GLU A 111 -2.60 -35.07 26.09
C GLU A 111 -3.51 -36.21 25.61
N LEU A 112 -3.15 -36.77 24.47
CA LEU A 112 -3.82 -37.90 23.82
C LEU A 112 -2.94 -39.15 23.92
N PRO A 113 -3.52 -40.37 23.80
CA PRO A 113 -2.73 -41.60 23.78
C PRO A 113 -1.65 -41.63 22.70
N LYS A 114 -0.68 -42.54 22.82
CA LYS A 114 0.42 -42.75 21.84
C LYS A 114 1.32 -41.52 21.66
N ASN A 115 1.64 -40.85 22.77
CA ASN A 115 2.54 -39.68 22.84
C ASN A 115 2.08 -38.52 21.95
N MET A 116 0.77 -38.30 21.89
CA MET A 116 0.16 -37.22 21.11
C MET A 116 -0.35 -36.11 22.02
N SER A 117 -0.40 -34.88 21.52
CA SER A 117 -1.01 -33.73 22.19
C SER A 117 -1.75 -32.88 21.18
N PHE A 118 -2.90 -32.37 21.59
CA PHE A 118 -3.72 -31.46 20.81
C PHE A 118 -3.94 -30.17 21.60
N GLN A 119 -3.84 -29.02 20.93
CA GLN A 119 -4.15 -27.72 21.52
C GLN A 119 -4.92 -26.88 20.51
N ILE A 120 -5.96 -26.21 20.99
CA ILE A 120 -6.65 -25.14 20.29
C ILE A 120 -6.50 -23.85 21.10
N SER A 121 -6.20 -22.75 20.41
CA SER A 121 -5.97 -21.45 21.02
C SER A 121 -6.69 -20.36 20.24
N TYR A 122 -7.18 -19.35 20.93
CA TYR A 122 -7.56 -18.05 20.39
C TYR A 122 -6.49 -17.02 20.78
N VAL A 123 -6.12 -16.17 19.83
CA VAL A 123 -5.21 -15.03 20.02
C VAL A 123 -5.86 -13.79 19.44
N GLY A 124 -5.94 -12.72 20.22
CA GLY A 124 -6.49 -11.43 19.83
C GLY A 124 -5.53 -10.29 20.13
N HIS A 125 -5.40 -9.36 19.18
CA HIS A 125 -4.70 -8.09 19.36
C HIS A 125 -5.62 -6.94 18.96
N LEU A 126 -5.83 -6.00 19.89
CA LEU A 126 -6.57 -4.76 19.64
C LEU A 126 -5.61 -3.60 19.87
N ALA A 127 -5.09 -3.06 18.79
CA ALA A 127 -4.06 -2.03 18.79
C ALA A 127 -4.66 -0.64 18.62
N HIS A 128 -4.16 0.29 19.43
CA HIS A 128 -4.64 1.66 19.53
C HIS A 128 -3.47 2.64 19.48
N HIS A 129 -3.73 3.85 18.99
CA HIS A 129 -2.74 4.91 18.85
C HIS A 129 -1.50 4.45 18.05
N LEU A 130 -1.68 3.51 17.13
CA LEU A 130 -0.62 3.14 16.20
C LEU A 130 -0.23 4.38 15.39
N LEU A 131 1.04 4.43 15.00
CA LEU A 131 1.50 5.47 14.09
C LEU A 131 0.91 5.23 12.71
N ALA A 132 0.39 6.30 12.12
CA ALA A 132 -0.08 6.35 10.74
C ALA A 132 0.42 7.65 10.10
N GLN A 133 0.68 7.62 8.79
CA GLN A 133 1.09 8.81 8.03
C GLN A 133 -0.13 9.47 7.41
N GLU A 134 -0.25 10.78 7.62
CA GLU A 134 -1.34 11.58 7.07
C GLU A 134 -0.79 12.89 6.50
N ASP A 135 -1.39 13.38 5.43
CA ASP A 135 -1.05 14.69 4.87
C ASP A 135 -1.84 15.79 5.58
N LEU A 136 -1.16 16.57 6.42
CA LEU A 136 -1.73 17.67 7.17
C LEU A 136 -2.05 18.90 6.31
N ALA A 137 -1.49 19.00 5.11
CA ALA A 137 -1.65 20.15 4.20
C ALA A 137 -2.48 19.80 2.95
N MET A 138 -3.17 18.66 2.95
CA MET A 138 -4.06 18.32 1.85
C MET A 138 -5.21 19.34 1.71
N PRO A 139 -5.86 19.43 0.53
CA PRO A 139 -6.91 20.42 0.29
C PRO A 139 -8.02 20.44 1.34
N LEU A 140 -8.42 21.65 1.73
CA LEU A 140 -9.51 21.89 2.67
C LEU A 140 -10.85 21.47 2.05
N ASN A 141 -11.63 20.72 2.82
CA ASN A 141 -13.01 20.38 2.45
C ASN A 141 -13.98 21.48 2.89
N LEU A 142 -13.84 22.69 2.33
CA LEU A 142 -14.60 23.86 2.75
C LEU A 142 -16.11 23.66 2.61
N VAL A 143 -16.86 24.11 3.61
CA VAL A 143 -18.33 24.07 3.64
C VAL A 143 -18.87 25.43 3.24
N ASP A 144 -19.74 25.48 2.24
CA ASP A 144 -20.51 26.69 1.93
C ASP A 144 -21.50 26.95 3.09
N PRO A 145 -21.36 28.06 3.84
CA PRO A 145 -22.22 28.35 4.99
C PRO A 145 -23.68 28.58 4.59
N ARG A 146 -23.98 28.89 3.33
CA ARG A 146 -25.35 29.15 2.87
C ARG A 146 -26.12 27.86 2.61
N THR A 147 -25.48 26.85 2.01
CA THR A 147 -26.15 25.60 1.62
C THR A 147 -25.76 24.39 2.45
N GLY A 148 -24.64 24.45 3.18
CA GLY A 148 -24.03 23.31 3.88
C GLY A 148 -23.34 22.32 2.94
N VAL A 149 -23.26 22.60 1.63
CA VAL A 149 -22.54 21.76 0.67
C VAL A 149 -21.04 21.89 0.88
N THR A 150 -20.32 20.77 0.85
CA THR A 150 -18.86 20.75 0.97
C THR A 150 -18.16 20.77 -0.38
N TYR A 151 -16.89 21.17 -0.39
CA TYR A 151 -16.01 21.08 -1.56
C TYR A 151 -16.04 19.69 -2.20
N PHE A 152 -15.81 18.63 -1.40
CA PHE A 152 -15.79 17.26 -1.92
C PHE A 152 -17.12 16.86 -2.55
N GLN A 153 -18.26 17.30 -1.99
CA GLN A 153 -19.58 17.04 -2.58
C GLN A 153 -19.73 17.75 -3.93
N ALA A 154 -19.33 19.02 -4.03
CA ALA A 154 -19.44 19.81 -5.26
C ALA A 154 -18.49 19.33 -6.36
N ALA A 155 -17.22 19.05 -6.01
CA ALA A 155 -16.24 18.49 -6.92
C ALA A 155 -16.63 17.08 -7.40
N SER A 156 -17.06 16.20 -6.49
CA SER A 156 -17.59 14.88 -6.86
C SER A 156 -18.80 14.93 -7.79
N ALA A 157 -19.66 15.94 -7.66
CA ALA A 157 -20.82 16.08 -8.54
C ALA A 157 -20.40 16.45 -9.98
N LEU A 158 -19.40 17.33 -10.13
CA LEU A 158 -18.80 17.63 -11.43
C LEU A 158 -18.07 16.41 -11.99
N ALA A 159 -17.32 15.69 -11.14
CA ALA A 159 -16.60 14.48 -11.49
C ALA A 159 -17.51 13.42 -12.12
N LYS A 160 -18.57 13.05 -11.42
CA LYS A 160 -19.59 12.12 -11.93
C LYS A 160 -20.23 12.57 -13.23
N LEU A 161 -20.38 13.89 -13.44
CA LEU A 161 -20.99 14.43 -14.64
C LEU A 161 -20.06 14.32 -15.86
N TYR A 162 -18.76 14.59 -15.71
CA TYR A 162 -17.81 14.49 -16.82
C TYR A 162 -17.29 13.05 -17.06
N GLU A 163 -17.17 12.23 -16.03
CA GLU A 163 -16.78 10.81 -16.15
C GLU A 163 -17.94 9.91 -16.58
N GLY A 164 -19.16 10.46 -16.60
CA GLY A 164 -20.34 9.75 -17.06
C GLY A 164 -20.22 9.33 -18.53
N PRO A 165 -21.04 8.36 -19.00
CA PRO A 165 -20.95 7.82 -20.35
C PRO A 165 -21.22 8.84 -21.47
N ASN A 166 -21.88 9.96 -21.16
CA ASN A 166 -22.20 11.03 -22.12
C ASN A 166 -22.01 12.39 -21.43
N PRO A 167 -20.77 12.87 -21.28
CA PRO A 167 -20.53 14.15 -20.62
C PRO A 167 -21.08 15.30 -21.49
N PRO A 168 -21.81 16.26 -20.90
CA PRO A 168 -22.27 17.44 -21.63
C PRO A 168 -21.10 18.32 -22.06
N ALA A 169 -21.27 19.06 -23.16
CA ALA A 169 -20.38 20.19 -23.43
C ALA A 169 -20.48 21.21 -22.28
N SER A 170 -19.38 21.90 -21.95
CA SER A 170 -19.33 22.88 -20.85
C SER A 170 -20.44 23.93 -20.93
N THR A 171 -20.77 24.40 -22.14
CA THR A 171 -21.85 25.38 -22.41
C THR A 171 -23.26 24.83 -22.17
N ALA A 172 -23.43 23.51 -22.12
CA ALA A 172 -24.71 22.83 -21.88
C ALA A 172 -24.92 22.43 -20.41
N VAL A 173 -23.93 22.62 -19.54
CA VAL A 173 -24.06 22.28 -18.12
C VAL A 173 -25.08 23.20 -17.45
N THR A 174 -26.02 22.60 -16.71
CA THR A 174 -27.07 23.30 -15.97
C THR A 174 -27.07 22.92 -14.49
N PRO A 175 -27.60 23.77 -13.60
CA PRO A 175 -27.74 23.46 -12.18
C PRO A 175 -28.46 22.14 -11.88
N ALA A 176 -29.44 21.76 -12.72
CA ALA A 176 -30.20 20.53 -12.55
C ALA A 176 -29.33 19.26 -12.65
N MET A 177 -28.21 19.32 -13.39
CA MET A 177 -27.33 18.17 -13.62
C MET A 177 -26.47 17.83 -12.40
N VAL A 178 -26.16 18.82 -11.55
CA VAL A 178 -25.35 18.66 -10.33
C VAL A 178 -26.16 18.89 -9.05
N GLY A 179 -27.47 19.16 -9.20
CA GLY A 179 -28.44 19.24 -8.13
C GLY A 179 -28.09 20.28 -7.06
N PRO A 180 -28.20 19.94 -5.76
CA PRO A 180 -27.95 20.88 -4.66
C PRO A 180 -26.55 21.51 -4.65
N THR A 181 -25.57 20.90 -5.32
CA THR A 181 -24.19 21.40 -5.34
C THR A 181 -23.95 22.54 -6.33
N ALA A 182 -24.92 22.83 -7.21
CA ALA A 182 -24.77 23.82 -8.28
C ALA A 182 -24.37 25.21 -7.78
N SER A 183 -24.89 25.61 -6.62
CA SER A 183 -24.65 26.95 -6.10
C SER A 183 -23.33 27.08 -5.34
N TYR A 184 -22.72 25.97 -4.91
CA TYR A 184 -21.45 25.98 -4.19
C TYR A 184 -20.41 26.86 -4.90
N TRP A 185 -20.21 26.63 -6.21
CA TRP A 185 -19.27 27.39 -7.03
C TRP A 185 -19.63 28.87 -7.20
N GLN A 186 -20.92 29.22 -7.11
CA GLN A 186 -21.36 30.62 -7.12
C GLN A 186 -21.06 31.34 -5.80
N ASP A 187 -21.13 30.60 -4.69
CA ASP A 187 -20.94 31.15 -3.35
C ASP A 187 -19.45 31.24 -2.95
N VAL A 188 -18.57 30.46 -3.59
CA VAL A 188 -17.14 30.40 -3.22
C VAL A 188 -16.21 31.07 -4.22
N ILE A 189 -16.67 31.44 -5.42
CA ILE A 189 -15.86 32.15 -6.44
C ILE A 189 -16.25 33.63 -6.50
N THR A 190 -15.26 34.49 -6.70
CA THR A 190 -15.46 35.93 -6.85
C THR A 190 -16.44 36.23 -7.99
N PRO A 191 -17.49 37.07 -7.77
CA PRO A 191 -18.44 37.42 -8.81
C PRO A 191 -17.82 38.10 -10.02
N LEU A 192 -18.33 37.78 -11.22
CA LEU A 192 -17.95 38.44 -12.47
C LEU A 192 -18.19 39.96 -12.41
N LYS A 193 -17.23 40.73 -12.94
CA LYS A 193 -17.42 42.15 -13.19
C LYS A 193 -18.42 42.37 -14.33
N PRO A 194 -19.20 43.46 -14.33
CA PRO A 194 -20.10 43.78 -15.42
C PRO A 194 -19.37 43.84 -16.77
N GLY A 195 -19.83 43.06 -17.75
CA GLY A 195 -19.26 43.01 -19.10
C GLY A 195 -18.20 41.93 -19.31
N ASP A 196 -17.74 41.25 -18.24
CA ASP A 196 -16.84 40.10 -18.36
C ASP A 196 -17.60 38.78 -18.56
N ALA A 197 -16.90 37.81 -19.15
CA ALA A 197 -17.33 36.42 -19.27
C ALA A 197 -16.12 35.50 -19.10
N TYR A 198 -16.30 34.34 -18.50
CA TYR A 198 -15.27 33.32 -18.35
C TYR A 198 -14.92 32.68 -19.69
N ASN A 199 -13.64 32.43 -19.92
CA ASN A 199 -13.12 31.70 -21.07
C ASN A 199 -13.18 30.19 -20.80
N LEU A 200 -13.79 29.44 -21.72
CA LEU A 200 -13.83 27.99 -21.70
C LEU A 200 -12.67 27.47 -22.55
N SER A 201 -11.57 27.09 -21.89
CA SER A 201 -10.30 26.77 -22.54
C SER A 201 -10.07 25.26 -22.69
N CYS A 202 -10.77 24.44 -21.92
CA CYS A 202 -10.65 22.98 -21.93
C CYS A 202 -11.46 22.31 -23.04
N THR A 203 -12.39 23.05 -23.63
CA THR A 203 -13.27 22.62 -24.73
C THR A 203 -12.59 22.61 -26.11
N ALA A 204 -11.25 22.70 -26.18
CA ALA A 204 -10.47 22.43 -27.38
C ALA A 204 -9.77 21.06 -27.28
N PRO A 205 -10.02 20.10 -28.20
CA PRO A 205 -9.22 18.88 -28.23
C PRO A 205 -7.76 19.24 -28.48
N VAL A 206 -6.83 18.52 -27.83
CA VAL A 206 -5.38 18.66 -28.04
C VAL A 206 -5.09 18.59 -29.55
N GLY A 207 -4.79 19.75 -30.16
CA GLY A 207 -4.50 19.89 -31.59
C GLY A 207 -5.55 20.60 -32.46
N GLY A 208 -6.65 21.13 -31.91
CA GLY A 208 -7.69 21.83 -32.69
C GLY A 208 -7.78 23.35 -32.43
N SER A 209 -7.73 24.16 -33.49
CA SER A 209 -8.03 25.60 -33.49
C SER A 209 -9.55 25.85 -33.44
N LEU A 210 -10.20 25.62 -32.29
CA LEU A 210 -11.59 26.00 -32.08
C LEU A 210 -11.70 27.47 -31.61
N PRO A 211 -12.76 28.20 -31.98
CA PRO A 211 -12.98 29.56 -31.49
C PRO A 211 -13.18 29.56 -29.97
N ALA A 212 -12.59 30.54 -29.28
CA ALA A 212 -12.76 30.72 -27.84
C ALA A 212 -14.26 30.77 -27.49
N GLN A 213 -14.69 29.90 -26.58
CA GLN A 213 -16.06 29.90 -26.06
C GLN A 213 -16.08 30.66 -24.73
N PHE A 214 -17.15 31.41 -24.50
CA PHE A 214 -17.29 32.22 -23.29
C PHE A 214 -18.61 31.93 -22.60
N THR A 215 -18.62 32.05 -21.26
CA THR A 215 -19.83 31.89 -20.44
C THR A 215 -19.85 32.89 -19.29
N THR A 216 -21.05 33.30 -18.87
CA THR A 216 -21.24 34.04 -17.62
C THR A 216 -21.56 33.12 -16.43
N SER A 217 -21.71 31.81 -16.68
CA SER A 217 -22.00 30.82 -15.65
C SER A 217 -20.70 30.29 -15.04
N VAL A 218 -20.48 30.58 -13.76
CA VAL A 218 -19.34 30.02 -13.01
C VAL A 218 -19.38 28.49 -12.95
N LEU A 219 -20.59 27.90 -12.88
CA LEU A 219 -20.74 26.43 -12.88
C LEU A 219 -20.19 25.82 -14.17
N GLN A 220 -20.46 26.45 -15.32
CA GLN A 220 -19.96 25.99 -16.61
C GLN A 220 -18.44 26.17 -16.72
N ALA A 221 -17.91 27.27 -16.19
CA ALA A 221 -16.48 27.55 -16.22
C ALA A 221 -15.67 26.63 -15.28
N VAL A 222 -16.18 26.34 -14.08
CA VAL A 222 -15.56 25.37 -13.17
C VAL A 222 -15.65 23.96 -13.77
N TYR A 223 -16.80 23.57 -14.32
CA TYR A 223 -16.92 22.28 -15.03
C TYR A 223 -15.90 22.16 -16.16
N ASP A 224 -15.72 23.20 -16.97
CA ASP A 224 -14.71 23.24 -18.03
C ASP A 224 -13.31 23.02 -17.48
N ASN A 225 -12.92 23.77 -16.44
CA ASN A 225 -11.63 23.61 -15.76
C ASN A 225 -11.42 22.18 -15.22
N TYR A 226 -12.44 21.60 -14.58
CA TYR A 226 -12.36 20.21 -14.08
C TYR A 226 -12.23 19.20 -15.22
N SER A 227 -12.89 19.43 -16.35
CA SER A 227 -12.79 18.54 -17.52
C SER A 227 -11.39 18.49 -18.14
N CYS A 228 -10.56 19.54 -17.98
CA CYS A 228 -9.14 19.50 -18.38
C CYS A 228 -8.32 18.47 -17.58
N TYR A 229 -8.73 18.21 -16.33
CA TYR A 229 -7.96 17.45 -15.36
C TYR A 229 -8.82 16.29 -14.82
N ALA A 230 -9.43 15.54 -15.73
CA ALA A 230 -10.18 14.33 -15.39
C ALA A 230 -9.35 13.40 -14.49
N ALA A 231 -9.98 12.86 -13.43
CA ALA A 231 -9.41 12.10 -12.31
C ALA A 231 -8.31 12.83 -11.50
N ASN A 232 -8.09 14.12 -11.76
CA ASN A 232 -7.06 14.96 -11.16
C ASN A 232 -7.66 16.27 -10.63
N GLU A 233 -8.80 16.18 -9.95
CA GLU A 233 -9.59 17.31 -9.48
C GLU A 233 -8.84 18.26 -8.56
N THR A 234 -7.88 17.75 -7.79
CA THR A 234 -7.01 18.63 -7.01
C THR A 234 -6.15 19.54 -7.89
N THR A 235 -5.92 19.19 -9.17
CA THR A 235 -5.22 20.04 -10.16
C THR A 235 -6.12 21.14 -10.66
N ALA A 236 -7.37 20.79 -10.96
CA ALA A 236 -8.37 21.79 -11.26
C ALA A 236 -8.55 22.77 -10.09
N LEU A 237 -8.59 22.25 -8.85
CA LEU A 237 -8.67 23.08 -7.64
C LEU A 237 -7.43 23.94 -7.45
N ALA A 238 -6.24 23.36 -7.60
CA ALA A 238 -4.95 24.06 -7.54
C ALA A 238 -4.91 25.23 -8.55
N VAL A 239 -5.44 25.00 -9.76
CA VAL A 239 -5.54 26.04 -10.78
C VAL A 239 -6.44 27.19 -10.34
N LEU A 240 -7.56 26.88 -9.68
CA LEU A 240 -8.47 27.86 -9.12
C LEU A 240 -7.85 28.62 -7.93
N ASP A 241 -7.09 27.93 -7.10
CA ASP A 241 -6.69 28.41 -5.77
C ASP A 241 -5.30 29.06 -5.71
N PHE A 242 -4.31 28.51 -6.43
CA PHE A 242 -2.90 28.93 -6.34
C PHE A 242 -2.48 30.00 -7.31
N TYR A 243 -2.91 29.90 -8.57
CA TYR A 243 -2.45 30.85 -9.59
C TYR A 243 -3.04 32.25 -9.39
N GLY A 244 -3.72 32.50 -8.26
CA GLY A 244 -3.92 33.81 -7.65
C GLY A 244 -2.69 34.44 -6.96
N THR A 245 -1.54 33.75 -6.79
CA THR A 245 -0.28 34.32 -6.20
C THR A 245 1.03 33.80 -6.80
N ASP A 246 1.02 33.24 -8.02
CA ASP A 246 2.15 33.53 -8.90
C ASP A 246 2.10 35.05 -9.14
N PHE A 247 3.13 35.79 -8.71
CA PHE A 247 3.22 37.26 -8.70
C PHE A 247 3.01 37.96 -10.08
N SER A 248 2.58 37.25 -11.13
CA SER A 248 2.15 37.80 -12.41
C SER A 248 0.63 38.05 -12.52
N GLY A 249 -0.20 37.51 -11.62
CA GLY A 249 -1.66 37.76 -11.60
C GLY A 249 -2.47 36.98 -12.64
N ASN A 250 -2.00 35.79 -13.04
CA ASN A 250 -2.51 35.05 -14.20
C ASN A 250 -3.25 33.71 -13.91
N GLY A 251 -3.94 33.55 -12.79
CA GLY A 251 -4.77 32.35 -12.63
C GLY A 251 -5.94 32.41 -11.65
N GLY A 252 -6.68 31.30 -11.61
CA GLY A 252 -8.13 31.31 -11.43
C GLY A 252 -8.86 31.14 -12.77
N ILE A 253 -10.18 31.32 -12.77
CA ILE A 253 -10.95 31.26 -14.02
C ILE A 253 -10.69 32.55 -14.81
N LEU A 254 -10.05 32.44 -15.97
CA LEU A 254 -9.73 33.59 -16.82
C LEU A 254 -10.99 34.16 -17.49
N GLY A 255 -11.20 35.46 -17.38
CA GLY A 255 -12.21 36.20 -18.12
C GLY A 255 -11.70 36.72 -19.47
N GLN A 256 -12.63 37.04 -20.38
CA GLN A 256 -12.34 37.59 -21.71
C GLN A 256 -11.48 38.86 -21.67
N SER A 257 -11.62 39.68 -20.63
CA SER A 257 -10.86 40.92 -20.44
C SER A 257 -9.42 40.71 -19.94
N GLY A 258 -8.98 39.46 -19.73
CA GLY A 258 -7.72 39.18 -19.04
C GLY A 258 -7.85 39.12 -17.51
N THR A 259 -9.05 39.36 -16.97
CA THR A 259 -9.30 39.37 -15.52
C THR A 259 -9.49 37.96 -14.99
N TYR A 260 -8.79 37.60 -13.91
CA TYR A 260 -8.95 36.31 -13.25
C TYR A 260 -9.87 36.39 -12.04
N TYR A 261 -10.63 35.31 -11.82
CA TYR A 261 -11.63 35.21 -10.77
C TYR A 261 -11.27 34.08 -9.79
N PRO A 262 -10.62 34.39 -8.66
CA PRO A 262 -10.23 33.42 -7.64
C PRO A 262 -11.38 33.11 -6.67
N PRO A 263 -11.20 32.14 -5.75
CA PRO A 263 -12.07 31.97 -4.61
C PRO A 263 -12.24 33.26 -3.78
N ILE A 264 -13.40 33.43 -3.14
CA ILE A 264 -13.74 34.63 -2.33
C ILE A 264 -12.79 34.79 -1.14
N GLY A 265 -12.26 33.69 -0.59
CA GLY A 265 -11.25 33.72 0.47
C GLY A 265 -9.88 34.24 0.02
N GLY A 266 -9.70 34.45 -1.29
CA GLY A 266 -8.43 34.84 -1.89
C GLY A 266 -7.54 33.64 -2.24
N PRO A 267 -6.27 33.89 -2.57
CA PRO A 267 -5.29 32.85 -2.87
C PRO A 267 -5.07 31.91 -1.68
N ASN A 268 -4.89 30.61 -1.93
CA ASN A 268 -4.72 29.58 -0.88
C ASN A 268 -5.96 29.48 0.04
N THR A 269 -7.15 29.60 -0.54
CA THR A 269 -8.41 29.37 0.17
C THR A 269 -8.59 27.89 0.49
N PHE A 270 -8.20 27.01 -0.44
CA PHE A 270 -8.34 25.56 -0.30
C PHE A 270 -7.04 24.87 0.09
N PHE A 271 -5.90 25.38 -0.34
CA PHE A 271 -4.60 24.81 -0.05
C PHE A 271 -3.83 25.64 0.96
N ASP A 272 -2.81 25.04 1.58
CA ASP A 272 -1.96 25.75 2.51
C ASP A 272 -0.97 26.68 1.77
N SER A 273 -0.76 27.88 2.30
CA SER A 273 0.12 28.89 1.69
C SER A 273 1.61 28.55 1.72
N GLN A 274 2.01 27.55 2.51
CA GLN A 274 3.40 27.09 2.65
C GLN A 274 3.59 25.70 2.06
N PHE A 275 2.57 24.85 2.08
CA PHE A 275 2.67 23.44 1.76
C PHE A 275 1.61 22.97 0.74
N HIS A 276 2.06 22.20 -0.25
CA HIS A 276 1.17 21.36 -1.06
C HIS A 276 0.87 20.01 -0.39
N SER A 277 1.82 19.55 0.42
CA SER A 277 1.70 18.32 1.18
C SER A 277 2.64 18.38 2.38
N LEU A 278 2.12 18.03 3.54
CA LEU A 278 2.85 17.98 4.80
C LEU A 278 2.57 16.65 5.48
N TYR A 279 3.36 15.64 5.16
CA TYR A 279 3.22 14.33 5.78
C TYR A 279 3.59 14.41 7.25
N ALA A 280 2.74 13.86 8.12
CA ALA A 280 3.05 13.73 9.51
C ALA A 280 2.73 12.33 10.01
N TRP A 281 3.66 11.79 10.79
CA TRP A 281 3.37 10.65 11.65
C TRP A 281 2.47 11.10 12.80
N ARG A 282 1.32 10.43 12.94
CA ARG A 282 0.32 10.69 13.97
C ARG A 282 -0.13 9.41 14.65
N SER A 283 -0.55 9.51 15.91
CA SER A 283 -1.07 8.38 16.69
C SER A 283 -2.56 8.14 16.47
N ILE A 284 -3.00 8.09 15.22
CA ILE A 284 -4.40 7.90 14.81
C ILE A 284 -4.70 6.46 14.35
N GLY A 285 -3.66 5.66 14.11
CA GLY A 285 -3.76 4.29 13.64
C GLY A 285 -4.41 3.35 14.65
N ASN A 286 -5.12 2.36 14.11
CA ASN A 286 -5.69 1.26 14.88
C ASN A 286 -5.65 -0.03 14.06
N ALA A 287 -5.51 -1.16 14.74
CA ALA A 287 -5.51 -2.48 14.11
C ALA A 287 -6.17 -3.53 15.00
N ASN A 288 -6.83 -4.50 14.39
CA ASN A 288 -7.46 -5.62 15.05
C ASN A 288 -7.02 -6.92 14.37
N TYR A 289 -6.35 -7.79 15.12
CA TYR A 289 -5.99 -9.13 14.70
C TYR A 289 -6.70 -10.16 15.57
N ASN A 290 -7.30 -11.16 14.94
CA ASN A 290 -7.95 -12.28 15.63
C ASN A 290 -7.54 -13.57 14.95
N ALA A 291 -7.15 -14.58 15.73
CA ALA A 291 -6.76 -15.87 15.20
C ALA A 291 -7.21 -17.04 16.07
N MET A 292 -7.61 -18.11 15.41
CA MET A 292 -7.68 -19.45 15.97
C MET A 292 -6.42 -20.22 15.53
N GLN A 293 -5.73 -20.82 16.47
CA GLN A 293 -4.57 -21.66 16.24
C GLN A 293 -4.85 -23.09 16.71
N VAL A 294 -4.49 -24.06 15.89
CA VAL A 294 -4.58 -25.49 16.20
C VAL A 294 -3.18 -26.08 16.11
N ASN A 295 -2.71 -26.68 17.20
CA ASN A 295 -1.48 -27.46 17.23
C ASN A 295 -1.81 -28.93 17.51
N PHE A 296 -1.31 -29.83 16.67
CA PHE A 296 -1.39 -31.26 16.88
C PHE A 296 -0.01 -31.88 16.72
N ARG A 297 0.49 -32.49 17.80
CA ARG A 297 1.86 -32.98 17.87
C ARG A 297 1.88 -34.45 18.28
N LYS A 298 2.73 -35.23 17.64
CA LYS A 298 3.13 -36.57 18.07
C LYS A 298 4.63 -36.60 18.31
N ARG A 299 5.04 -36.90 19.55
CA ARG A 299 6.45 -37.15 19.86
C ARG A 299 6.88 -38.49 19.25
N LEU A 300 8.16 -38.59 18.90
CA LEU A 300 8.72 -39.80 18.29
C LEU A 300 8.35 -41.04 19.10
N SER A 301 7.55 -41.89 18.47
CA SER A 301 7.09 -43.16 19.04
C SER A 301 6.73 -44.10 17.90
N GLN A 302 7.15 -45.35 18.02
CA GLN A 302 6.94 -46.36 16.99
C GLN A 302 7.44 -45.91 15.61
N GLY A 303 8.54 -45.15 15.56
CA GLY A 303 9.18 -44.66 14.33
C GLY A 303 8.48 -43.47 13.68
N VAL A 304 7.47 -42.84 14.29
CA VAL A 304 6.76 -41.68 13.71
C VAL A 304 6.77 -40.49 14.66
N GLN A 305 7.05 -39.31 14.11
CA GLN A 305 6.93 -38.00 14.74
C GLN A 305 6.26 -37.04 13.75
N PHE A 306 5.39 -36.15 14.25
CA PHE A 306 4.93 -35.01 13.47
C PHE A 306 4.53 -33.83 14.36
N ASP A 307 4.51 -32.64 13.76
CA ASP A 307 4.00 -31.41 14.32
C ASP A 307 3.17 -30.70 13.25
N PHE A 308 1.87 -30.51 13.53
CA PHE A 308 0.90 -29.86 12.66
C PHE A 308 0.43 -28.57 13.32
N ASN A 309 0.48 -27.48 12.57
CA ASN A 309 0.00 -26.17 12.98
C ASN A 309 -0.94 -25.63 11.92
N TYR A 310 -2.11 -25.17 12.34
CA TYR A 310 -3.05 -24.46 11.49
C TYR A 310 -3.53 -23.19 12.18
N THR A 311 -3.42 -22.08 11.46
CA THR A 311 -3.89 -20.77 11.90
C THR A 311 -4.98 -20.30 10.96
N TYR A 312 -6.15 -19.98 11.51
CA TYR A 312 -7.19 -19.23 10.83
C TYR A 312 -7.23 -17.83 11.45
N SER A 313 -6.93 -16.79 10.66
CA SER A 313 -6.78 -15.44 11.19
C SER A 313 -7.48 -14.38 10.34
N LYS A 314 -7.68 -13.21 10.92
CA LYS A 314 -8.04 -11.99 10.21
C LYS A 314 -7.40 -10.79 10.88
N SER A 315 -6.70 -10.01 10.08
CA SER A 315 -6.10 -8.72 10.42
C SER A 315 -6.81 -7.60 9.67
N ILE A 316 -7.18 -6.55 10.38
CA ILE A 316 -7.78 -5.32 9.83
C ILE A 316 -7.03 -4.14 10.45
N ASP A 317 -6.56 -3.21 9.64
CA ASP A 317 -5.90 -1.99 10.11
C ASP A 317 -6.33 -0.78 9.28
N LEU A 318 -5.95 0.39 9.79
CA LEU A 318 -6.07 1.66 9.08
C LEU A 318 -5.05 1.76 7.94
N GLU A 319 -3.83 1.26 8.20
CA GLU A 319 -2.61 1.33 7.40
C GLU A 319 -1.73 0.13 7.81
N SER A 320 -0.94 -0.46 6.90
CA SER A 320 -0.02 -1.57 7.21
C SER A 320 1.47 -1.22 7.08
N ASP A 321 1.83 0.06 6.94
CA ASP A 321 3.24 0.46 6.86
C ASP A 321 3.95 0.38 8.21
N ALA A 322 5.26 0.16 8.14
CA ALA A 322 6.12 0.14 9.32
C ALA A 322 6.63 1.56 9.63
N GLU A 323 6.78 1.87 10.92
CA GLU A 323 7.30 3.16 11.42
C GLU A 323 8.63 3.63 10.77
N ARG A 324 9.47 2.68 10.35
CA ARG A 324 10.77 2.95 9.70
C ARG A 324 10.67 3.29 8.21
N VAL A 325 9.47 3.35 7.67
CA VAL A 325 9.23 3.59 6.25
C VAL A 325 8.86 5.04 6.06
N ASP A 326 9.48 5.70 5.09
CA ASP A 326 9.09 7.02 4.62
C ASP A 326 7.81 6.96 3.76
N ALA A 327 7.27 8.12 3.38
CA ALA A 327 6.02 8.25 2.63
C ALA A 327 5.96 7.49 1.29
N TRP A 328 7.09 7.03 0.73
CA TRP A 328 7.18 6.47 -0.62
C TRP A 328 7.72 5.05 -0.73
N ASN A 329 8.10 4.42 0.38
CA ASN A 329 8.77 3.12 0.37
C ASN A 329 8.00 2.02 1.11
N GLY A 330 6.73 2.27 1.40
CA GLY A 330 5.82 1.39 2.12
C GLY A 330 5.17 0.33 1.24
N LEU A 331 4.45 -0.57 1.88
CA LEU A 331 3.49 -1.47 1.25
C LEU A 331 2.18 -0.73 0.85
N GLY A 332 2.07 0.57 1.15
CA GLY A 332 0.96 1.42 0.72
C GLY A 332 0.06 1.81 1.89
N GLY A 333 0.59 2.66 2.78
CA GLY A 333 -0.04 2.98 4.05
C GLY A 333 -0.64 4.36 4.22
N ASN A 334 -0.21 5.36 3.44
CA ASN A 334 -0.58 6.75 3.73
C ASN A 334 -2.10 6.97 3.72
N ILE A 335 -2.59 7.75 4.69
CA ILE A 335 -3.94 8.25 4.69
C ILE A 335 -4.11 9.22 3.51
N ILE A 336 -4.95 8.83 2.56
CA ILE A 336 -5.25 9.64 1.36
C ILE A 336 -6.15 10.82 1.73
N ASN A 337 -7.19 10.58 2.53
CA ASN A 337 -8.14 11.59 2.94
C ASN A 337 -8.04 11.90 4.44
N SER A 338 -7.29 12.94 4.79
CA SER A 338 -7.09 13.39 6.16
C SER A 338 -8.34 13.92 6.86
N TRP A 339 -9.39 14.29 6.10
CA TRP A 339 -10.69 14.66 6.70
C TRP A 339 -11.47 13.42 7.16
N PHE A 340 -11.21 12.27 6.52
CA PHE A 340 -11.91 11.02 6.77
C PHE A 340 -10.92 9.84 6.81
N PRO A 341 -9.99 9.80 7.78
CA PRO A 341 -8.86 8.86 7.78
C PRO A 341 -9.28 7.39 7.77
N ASN A 342 -10.47 7.07 8.29
CA ASN A 342 -10.99 5.70 8.34
C ASN A 342 -11.48 5.14 6.99
N GLN A 343 -11.40 5.87 5.88
CA GLN A 343 -11.88 5.41 4.56
C GLN A 343 -11.16 4.16 4.06
N LEU A 344 -9.85 4.05 4.30
CA LEU A 344 -9.03 2.89 3.88
C LEU A 344 -8.90 1.80 4.94
N ARG A 345 -9.64 1.91 6.04
CA ARG A 345 -9.63 0.88 7.07
C ARG A 345 -10.15 -0.44 6.49
N GLY A 346 -9.25 -1.39 6.32
CA GLY A 346 -9.47 -2.59 5.53
C GLY A 346 -8.68 -3.78 6.04
N VAL A 347 -8.75 -4.89 5.32
CA VAL A 347 -7.88 -6.04 5.61
C VAL A 347 -6.42 -5.59 5.52
N SER A 348 -5.55 -6.01 6.43
CA SER A 348 -4.12 -5.66 6.41
C SER A 348 -3.38 -6.25 5.20
N ASP A 349 -2.37 -5.58 4.66
CA ASP A 349 -1.59 -6.05 3.49
C ASP A 349 -0.90 -7.40 3.72
N PHE A 350 -0.59 -7.71 4.99
CA PHE A 350 0.03 -8.96 5.42
C PHE A 350 -0.97 -10.02 5.91
N ASP A 351 -2.29 -9.81 5.73
CA ASP A 351 -3.30 -10.75 6.19
C ASP A 351 -3.23 -12.09 5.43
N THR A 352 -2.88 -13.14 6.15
CA THR A 352 -3.02 -14.52 5.69
C THR A 352 -4.12 -15.23 6.46
N THR A 353 -5.31 -15.26 5.87
CA THR A 353 -6.50 -15.86 6.47
C THR A 353 -6.30 -17.31 6.89
N HIS A 354 -5.57 -18.10 6.09
CA HIS A 354 -5.24 -19.48 6.42
C HIS A 354 -3.73 -19.71 6.32
N GLN A 355 -3.17 -20.38 7.32
CA GLN A 355 -1.79 -20.85 7.31
C GLN A 355 -1.73 -22.27 7.85
N LEU A 356 -1.08 -23.17 7.13
CA LEU A 356 -0.84 -24.55 7.51
C LEU A 356 0.66 -24.83 7.45
N ASN A 357 1.20 -25.40 8.52
CA ASN A 357 2.56 -25.92 8.58
C ASN A 357 2.52 -27.35 9.13
N LEU A 358 3.12 -28.29 8.43
CA LEU A 358 3.20 -29.69 8.84
C LEU A 358 4.65 -30.16 8.69
N ASN A 359 5.25 -30.62 9.78
CA ASN A 359 6.57 -31.24 9.79
C ASN A 359 6.40 -32.69 10.22
N TRP A 360 7.01 -33.64 9.51
CA TRP A 360 6.93 -35.05 9.87
C TRP A 360 8.23 -35.78 9.63
N MET A 361 8.34 -36.90 10.34
CA MET A 361 9.40 -37.87 10.18
C MET A 361 8.83 -39.25 10.45
N ALA A 362 9.08 -40.18 9.55
CA ALA A 362 8.67 -41.57 9.66
C ALA A 362 9.82 -42.50 9.24
N GLU A 363 10.19 -43.40 10.15
CA GLU A 363 10.98 -44.58 9.81
C GLU A 363 10.11 -45.52 8.97
N LEU A 364 10.60 -45.93 7.80
CA LEU A 364 9.84 -46.83 6.94
C LEU A 364 9.68 -48.20 7.63
N PRO A 365 8.57 -48.92 7.41
CA PRO A 365 8.24 -50.13 8.16
C PRO A 365 9.04 -51.37 7.73
N PHE A 366 10.18 -51.23 7.06
CA PHE A 366 10.96 -52.31 6.48
C PHE A 366 12.25 -52.62 7.26
N GLY A 367 12.58 -53.90 7.37
CA GLY A 367 13.85 -54.40 7.90
C GLY A 367 13.76 -55.06 9.27
N LYS A 368 14.92 -55.42 9.81
CA LYS A 368 15.07 -56.16 11.06
C LYS A 368 14.34 -55.46 12.21
N GLY A 369 13.42 -56.18 12.85
CA GLY A 369 12.62 -55.65 13.97
C GLY A 369 11.51 -54.66 13.58
N LYS A 370 11.23 -54.47 12.28
CA LYS A 370 10.11 -53.65 11.76
C LYS A 370 8.94 -54.54 11.31
N PRO A 371 7.73 -53.96 11.13
CA PRO A 371 6.54 -54.73 10.76
C PRO A 371 6.65 -55.51 9.44
N ILE A 372 7.42 -55.00 8.47
CA ILE A 372 7.63 -55.61 7.16
C ILE A 372 9.08 -56.10 7.07
N ALA A 373 9.27 -57.37 6.66
CA ALA A 373 10.56 -58.06 6.66
C ALA A 373 11.29 -58.07 8.03
N PRO A 374 10.61 -58.45 9.14
CA PRO A 374 11.17 -58.41 10.49
C PRO A 374 12.44 -59.27 10.67
N ALA A 375 12.60 -60.31 9.85
CA ALA A 375 13.72 -61.23 9.85
C ALA A 375 14.80 -60.90 8.80
N ALA A 376 14.77 -59.69 8.20
CA ALA A 376 15.78 -59.26 7.25
C ALA A 376 17.19 -59.30 7.87
N HIS A 377 18.14 -59.87 7.14
CA HIS A 377 19.54 -60.02 7.54
C HIS A 377 20.46 -59.87 6.32
N GLY A 378 21.74 -59.65 6.55
CA GLY A 378 22.76 -59.51 5.51
C GLY A 378 22.39 -58.48 4.43
N ALA A 379 22.52 -58.86 3.16
CA ALA A 379 22.22 -57.99 2.03
C ALA A 379 20.78 -57.49 2.00
N LEU A 380 19.80 -58.32 2.41
CA LEU A 380 18.40 -57.89 2.46
C LEU A 380 18.22 -56.74 3.46
N GLN A 381 18.80 -56.84 4.65
CA GLN A 381 18.76 -55.75 5.64
C GLN A 381 19.47 -54.48 5.12
N ALA A 382 20.60 -54.64 4.45
CA ALA A 382 21.33 -53.51 3.86
C ALA A 382 20.48 -52.79 2.80
N LEU A 383 19.61 -53.49 2.08
CA LEU A 383 18.72 -52.91 1.06
C LEU A 383 17.45 -52.30 1.66
N VAL A 384 16.73 -53.02 2.51
CA VAL A 384 15.39 -52.61 2.96
C VAL A 384 15.36 -51.93 4.33
N GLY A 385 16.39 -52.08 5.16
CA GLY A 385 16.43 -51.50 6.51
C GLY A 385 16.94 -50.05 6.56
N GLY A 386 16.61 -49.35 7.65
CA GLY A 386 17.23 -48.07 8.00
C GLY A 386 16.78 -46.86 7.16
N TRP A 387 15.68 -46.98 6.42
CA TRP A 387 15.09 -45.87 5.68
C TRP A 387 14.24 -44.97 6.58
N GLN A 388 14.37 -43.67 6.37
CA GLN A 388 13.64 -42.62 7.06
C GLN A 388 13.16 -41.59 6.05
N LEU A 389 11.88 -41.26 6.09
CA LEU A 389 11.28 -40.21 5.28
C LEU A 389 10.91 -39.03 6.19
N ALA A 390 11.38 -37.85 5.85
CA ALA A 390 11.02 -36.61 6.53
C ALA A 390 10.43 -35.62 5.52
N GLY A 391 9.64 -34.67 6.00
CA GLY A 391 9.12 -33.62 5.15
C GLY A 391 8.56 -32.43 5.90
N VAL A 392 8.42 -31.35 5.15
CA VAL A 392 7.84 -30.08 5.57
C VAL A 392 6.84 -29.67 4.49
N ALA A 393 5.59 -29.49 4.88
CA ALA A 393 4.55 -28.95 4.02
C ALA A 393 4.09 -27.60 4.58
N ARG A 394 4.00 -26.61 3.69
CA ARG A 394 3.50 -25.28 4.01
C ARG A 394 2.46 -24.87 2.99
N TRP A 395 1.36 -24.35 3.48
CA TRP A 395 0.31 -23.75 2.65
C TRP A 395 -0.22 -22.49 3.31
N THR A 396 -0.43 -21.43 2.53
CA THR A 396 -1.08 -20.21 3.00
C THR A 396 -2.10 -19.73 1.98
N SER A 397 -3.15 -19.07 2.46
CA SER A 397 -3.94 -18.19 1.61
C SER A 397 -3.06 -17.08 1.03
N GLY A 398 -3.50 -16.46 -0.07
CA GLY A 398 -2.83 -15.30 -0.64
C GLY A 398 -2.95 -14.07 0.23
N PHE A 399 -1.92 -13.23 0.14
CA PHE A 399 -2.02 -11.85 0.58
C PHE A 399 -3.15 -11.15 -0.17
N PRO A 400 -3.82 -10.19 0.48
CA PRO A 400 -4.69 -9.29 -0.23
C PRO A 400 -3.89 -8.35 -1.13
N VAL A 401 -4.60 -7.70 -2.05
CA VAL A 401 -4.04 -6.70 -2.95
C VAL A 401 -5.09 -5.64 -3.24
N SER A 402 -4.68 -4.37 -3.20
CA SER A 402 -5.46 -3.23 -3.69
C SER A 402 -5.25 -3.04 -5.19
N ILE A 403 -6.24 -2.43 -5.84
CA ILE A 403 -6.13 -1.98 -7.21
C ILE A 403 -5.86 -0.49 -7.17
N SER A 404 -4.70 -0.06 -7.67
CA SER A 404 -4.28 1.33 -7.63
C SER A 404 -5.10 2.16 -8.60
N ASN A 405 -5.38 3.40 -8.19
CA ASN A 405 -6.08 4.37 -9.01
C ASN A 405 -5.29 4.79 -10.27
N GLY A 406 -3.99 4.51 -10.31
CA GLY A 406 -3.08 5.00 -11.34
C GLY A 406 -2.48 6.36 -10.98
N ALA A 407 -1.90 7.05 -11.97
CA ALA A 407 -1.34 8.40 -11.81
C ALA A 407 -2.43 9.49 -11.76
N THR A 408 -3.29 9.44 -10.72
CA THR A 408 -4.46 10.31 -10.56
C THR A 408 -4.64 10.78 -9.11
N TRP A 409 -5.05 12.04 -8.95
CA TRP A 409 -5.09 12.76 -7.67
C TRP A 409 -6.43 13.50 -7.43
N PRO A 410 -7.54 12.78 -7.21
CA PRO A 410 -8.86 13.40 -7.06
C PRO A 410 -9.11 14.02 -5.68
N THR A 411 -8.52 13.46 -4.61
CA THR A 411 -8.77 13.89 -3.21
C THR A 411 -7.58 14.58 -2.57
N ASN A 412 -6.38 14.03 -2.75
CA ASN A 412 -5.13 14.58 -2.24
C ASN A 412 -4.23 14.95 -3.43
N TRP A 413 -3.46 16.03 -3.31
CA TRP A 413 -2.61 16.56 -4.38
C TRP A 413 -1.43 15.68 -4.75
N GLN A 414 -0.88 14.97 -3.76
CA GLN A 414 0.38 14.26 -3.90
C GLN A 414 0.19 12.75 -3.70
N LEU A 415 -0.76 12.33 -2.85
CA LEU A 415 -1.09 10.93 -2.60
C LEU A 415 -2.21 10.47 -3.53
N GLY A 416 -1.90 9.49 -4.40
CA GLY A 416 -2.91 8.79 -5.19
C GLY A 416 -3.63 7.74 -4.35
N GLY A 417 -4.95 7.66 -4.48
CA GLY A 417 -5.77 6.67 -3.79
C GLY A 417 -5.76 5.29 -4.43
N GLU A 418 -6.63 4.42 -3.94
CA GLU A 418 -6.96 3.15 -4.58
C GLU A 418 -8.18 3.32 -5.49
N ALA A 419 -8.35 2.44 -6.48
CA ALA A 419 -9.56 2.40 -7.28
C ALA A 419 -10.77 1.90 -6.47
N ILE A 420 -11.97 2.28 -6.88
CA ILE A 420 -13.22 1.76 -6.29
C ILE A 420 -13.73 0.60 -7.13
N GLN A 421 -13.93 -0.56 -6.50
CA GLN A 421 -14.55 -1.70 -7.15
C GLN A 421 -16.07 -1.50 -7.26
N VAL A 422 -16.58 -1.44 -8.49
CA VAL A 422 -18.00 -1.20 -8.81
C VAL A 422 -18.72 -2.43 -9.39
N ALA A 423 -17.97 -3.48 -9.74
CA ALA A 423 -18.53 -4.76 -10.20
C ALA A 423 -17.80 -5.96 -9.58
N PRO A 424 -18.41 -7.16 -9.56
CA PRO A 424 -17.76 -8.37 -9.08
C PRO A 424 -16.54 -8.74 -9.93
N VAL A 425 -15.50 -9.23 -9.25
CA VAL A 425 -14.24 -9.65 -9.88
C VAL A 425 -13.86 -11.03 -9.34
N HIS A 426 -13.34 -11.88 -10.23
CA HIS A 426 -12.82 -13.20 -9.87
C HIS A 426 -11.33 -13.28 -10.19
N THR A 427 -10.53 -13.49 -9.15
CA THR A 427 -9.08 -13.66 -9.28
C THR A 427 -8.71 -15.12 -9.52
N GLY A 428 -7.61 -15.34 -10.24
CA GLY A 428 -7.11 -16.65 -10.57
C GLY A 428 -5.71 -16.59 -11.18
N LEU A 429 -5.30 -17.66 -11.85
CA LEU A 429 -4.08 -17.71 -12.64
C LEU A 429 -4.45 -18.04 -14.08
N TYR A 430 -4.35 -17.05 -14.97
CA TYR A 430 -4.74 -17.18 -16.37
C TYR A 430 -3.53 -16.92 -17.26
N GLU A 431 -3.15 -17.91 -18.07
CA GLU A 431 -2.09 -17.71 -19.06
C GLU A 431 -2.64 -16.93 -20.26
N LYS A 432 -1.98 -15.84 -20.63
CA LYS A 432 -2.29 -15.01 -21.79
C LYS A 432 -1.00 -14.55 -22.46
N GLY A 433 -0.77 -15.04 -23.69
CA GLY A 433 0.35 -14.57 -24.52
C GLY A 433 1.72 -14.75 -23.87
N GLY A 434 1.94 -15.84 -23.14
CA GLY A 434 3.20 -16.12 -22.44
C GLY A 434 3.38 -15.41 -21.10
N LYS A 435 2.37 -14.67 -20.63
CA LYS A 435 2.31 -14.10 -19.28
C LYS A 435 1.21 -14.75 -18.46
N VAL A 436 1.31 -14.69 -17.14
CA VAL A 436 0.25 -15.10 -16.23
C VAL A 436 -0.40 -13.84 -15.65
N ASN A 437 -1.73 -13.80 -15.69
CA ASN A 437 -2.53 -12.67 -15.24
C ASN A 437 -3.50 -13.10 -14.15
N LEU A 438 -3.81 -12.17 -13.25
CA LEU A 438 -4.77 -12.33 -12.15
C LEU A 438 -6.22 -12.47 -12.65
N PHE A 439 -6.56 -11.86 -13.78
CA PHE A 439 -7.91 -11.79 -14.32
C PHE A 439 -8.07 -12.61 -15.60
N ALA A 440 -9.22 -13.28 -15.72
CA ALA A 440 -9.58 -14.03 -16.93
C ALA A 440 -9.81 -13.10 -18.12
N ASP A 441 -10.25 -11.86 -17.87
CA ASP A 441 -10.48 -10.81 -18.87
C ASP A 441 -10.02 -9.45 -18.33
N PRO A 442 -8.70 -9.16 -18.38
CA PRO A 442 -8.14 -7.98 -17.73
C PRO A 442 -8.70 -6.65 -18.25
N GLN A 443 -9.16 -6.58 -19.50
CA GLN A 443 -9.64 -5.33 -20.11
C GLN A 443 -11.17 -5.23 -20.13
N GLY A 444 -11.87 -6.28 -19.69
CA GLY A 444 -13.32 -6.34 -19.76
C GLY A 444 -14.03 -6.13 -18.43
N PRO A 445 -15.32 -6.49 -18.35
CA PRO A 445 -16.21 -6.23 -17.20
C PRO A 445 -15.81 -6.90 -15.88
N THR A 446 -14.91 -7.89 -15.93
CA THR A 446 -14.41 -8.62 -14.75
C THR A 446 -12.93 -8.32 -14.45
N GLY A 447 -12.33 -7.39 -15.21
CA GLY A 447 -11.00 -6.85 -14.99
C GLY A 447 -11.09 -5.36 -14.74
N ILE A 448 -10.41 -4.55 -15.55
CA ILE A 448 -10.25 -3.10 -15.36
C ILE A 448 -11.59 -2.34 -15.32
N GLN A 449 -12.60 -2.76 -16.10
CA GLN A 449 -13.92 -2.11 -16.13
C GLN A 449 -14.77 -2.38 -14.89
N ALA A 450 -14.34 -3.32 -14.03
CA ALA A 450 -14.97 -3.55 -12.73
C ALA A 450 -14.54 -2.50 -11.69
N PHE A 451 -13.63 -1.60 -12.05
CA PHE A 451 -13.10 -0.54 -11.21
C PHE A 451 -13.37 0.82 -11.86
N ARG A 452 -13.48 1.85 -11.02
CA ARG A 452 -13.50 3.25 -11.42
C ARG A 452 -12.45 4.02 -10.62
N HIS A 453 -12.10 5.20 -11.11
CA HIS A 453 -11.34 6.13 -10.29
C HIS A 453 -12.09 6.48 -9.01
N ASP A 454 -11.37 6.66 -7.90
CA ASP A 454 -11.96 7.30 -6.72
C ASP A 454 -12.31 8.76 -7.03
N LEU A 455 -13.31 9.30 -6.33
CA LEU A 455 -13.81 10.65 -6.55
C LEU A 455 -13.33 11.60 -5.46
N PRO A 456 -13.40 12.94 -5.66
CA PRO A 456 -13.03 13.91 -4.64
C PRO A 456 -13.70 13.64 -3.29
N GLY A 457 -12.89 13.40 -2.27
CA GLY A 457 -13.31 13.05 -0.92
C GLY A 457 -13.46 11.55 -0.68
N GLU A 458 -13.13 10.68 -1.64
CA GLU A 458 -12.92 9.25 -1.47
C GLU A 458 -11.41 8.96 -1.34
N SER A 459 -11.06 7.76 -0.88
CA SER A 459 -9.66 7.29 -0.83
C SER A 459 -9.43 6.01 -1.65
N GLY A 460 -10.50 5.45 -2.22
CA GLY A 460 -10.47 4.11 -2.80
C GLY A 460 -10.93 2.98 -1.88
N MET A 461 -10.75 1.74 -2.34
CA MET A 461 -11.01 0.52 -1.57
C MET A 461 -9.75 -0.32 -1.44
N ARG A 462 -9.29 -0.48 -0.20
CA ARG A 462 -8.08 -1.25 0.11
C ARG A 462 -8.34 -2.75 0.21
N ASN A 463 -7.45 -3.55 -0.38
CA ASN A 463 -7.36 -5.00 -0.17
C ASN A 463 -8.65 -5.79 -0.47
N THR A 464 -9.36 -5.39 -1.53
CA THR A 464 -10.60 -6.03 -1.97
C THR A 464 -10.37 -7.37 -2.67
N LEU A 465 -9.19 -7.58 -3.25
CA LEU A 465 -8.81 -8.79 -3.96
C LEU A 465 -7.78 -9.61 -3.19
N ARG A 466 -7.60 -10.88 -3.58
CA ARG A 466 -6.58 -11.77 -3.03
C ARG A 466 -5.85 -12.56 -4.11
N GLY A 467 -4.56 -12.79 -3.85
CA GLY A 467 -3.70 -13.62 -4.68
C GLY A 467 -3.87 -15.12 -4.45
N PRO A 468 -3.13 -15.95 -5.21
CA PRO A 468 -3.22 -17.41 -5.14
C PRO A 468 -2.61 -18.02 -3.86
N GLY A 469 -1.70 -17.30 -3.18
CA GLY A 469 -1.01 -17.76 -1.97
C GLY A 469 0.11 -18.76 -2.19
N TYR A 470 0.71 -19.22 -1.09
CA TYR A 470 1.85 -20.14 -1.12
C TYR A 470 1.41 -21.60 -0.96
N ALA A 471 2.11 -22.52 -1.62
CA ALA A 471 2.00 -23.95 -1.39
C ALA A 471 3.34 -24.60 -1.69
N GLY A 472 3.85 -25.44 -0.78
CA GLY A 472 5.14 -26.09 -0.93
C GLY A 472 5.23 -27.39 -0.13
N LEU A 473 6.00 -28.33 -0.67
CA LEU A 473 6.34 -29.60 -0.05
C LEU A 473 7.84 -29.83 -0.26
N ASP A 474 8.58 -29.92 0.83
CA ASP A 474 9.97 -30.34 0.84
C ASP A 474 10.05 -31.70 1.52
N ALA A 475 10.84 -32.62 0.98
CA ALA A 475 10.97 -33.97 1.52
C ALA A 475 12.40 -34.48 1.44
N GLY A 476 12.81 -35.21 2.47
CA GLY A 476 14.11 -35.85 2.57
C GLY A 476 13.97 -37.34 2.79
N LEU A 477 14.68 -38.13 1.99
CA LEU A 477 14.82 -39.57 2.18
C LEU A 477 16.24 -39.88 2.68
N ALA A 478 16.33 -40.42 3.88
CA ALA A 478 17.59 -40.83 4.48
C ALA A 478 17.67 -42.35 4.61
N LYS A 479 18.87 -42.89 4.46
CA LYS A 479 19.18 -44.29 4.73
C LYS A 479 20.45 -44.40 5.55
N ARG A 480 20.36 -45.14 6.65
CA ARG A 480 21.52 -45.42 7.50
C ARG A 480 21.93 -46.89 7.43
N TRP A 481 23.22 -47.11 7.21
CA TRP A 481 23.87 -48.42 7.32
C TRP A 481 24.79 -48.43 8.53
N THR A 482 24.53 -49.31 9.50
CA THR A 482 25.51 -49.65 10.52
C THR A 482 26.58 -50.56 9.92
N MET A 483 27.86 -50.29 10.19
CA MET A 483 28.95 -51.05 9.59
C MET A 483 29.02 -52.48 10.17
N PRO A 484 29.35 -53.50 9.35
CA PRO A 484 29.42 -54.88 9.83
C PRO A 484 30.60 -55.14 10.79
N TYR A 485 31.61 -54.27 10.78
CA TYR A 485 32.83 -54.39 11.58
C TYR A 485 32.81 -53.56 12.87
N SER A 486 31.90 -52.59 13.02
CA SER A 486 31.71 -51.82 14.25
C SER A 486 30.31 -51.25 14.32
N GLU A 487 29.62 -51.45 15.44
CA GLU A 487 28.31 -50.86 15.70
C GLU A 487 28.37 -49.35 15.96
N SER A 488 29.55 -48.80 16.30
CA SER A 488 29.75 -47.35 16.45
C SER A 488 29.93 -46.63 15.11
N HIS A 489 30.31 -47.35 14.04
CA HIS A 489 30.51 -46.75 12.73
C HIS A 489 29.25 -46.86 11.87
N SER A 490 28.89 -45.79 11.16
CA SER A 490 27.76 -45.83 10.23
C SER A 490 27.93 -44.93 9.01
N ILE A 491 27.28 -45.30 7.91
CA ILE A 491 27.15 -44.47 6.71
C ILE A 491 25.71 -44.01 6.63
N GLU A 492 25.50 -42.74 6.33
CA GLU A 492 24.19 -42.16 6.07
C GLU A 492 24.17 -41.55 4.67
N PHE A 493 23.24 -42.00 3.84
CA PHE A 493 22.89 -41.35 2.58
C PHE A 493 21.64 -40.50 2.79
N ARG A 494 21.65 -39.27 2.27
CA ARG A 494 20.49 -38.38 2.23
C ARG A 494 20.20 -37.93 0.81
N TRP A 495 18.92 -37.90 0.48
CA TRP A 495 18.39 -37.29 -0.72
C TRP A 495 17.29 -36.30 -0.32
N ASP A 496 17.59 -35.01 -0.41
CA ASP A 496 16.67 -33.93 -0.08
C ASP A 496 16.12 -33.30 -1.37
N VAL A 497 14.82 -33.09 -1.42
CA VAL A 497 14.10 -32.50 -2.55
C VAL A 497 13.29 -31.32 -2.05
N PHE A 498 13.65 -30.12 -2.51
CA PHE A 498 12.92 -28.88 -2.27
C PHE A 498 11.89 -28.69 -3.38
N ASN A 499 10.69 -28.22 -3.04
CA ASN A 499 9.54 -28.13 -3.94
C ASN A 499 9.30 -29.44 -4.71
N VAL A 500 9.08 -30.53 -3.97
CA VAL A 500 8.82 -31.90 -4.47
C VAL A 500 7.72 -31.91 -5.52
N LEU A 501 6.69 -31.07 -5.39
CA LEU A 501 5.57 -31.00 -6.32
C LEU A 501 5.85 -30.08 -7.53
N ASN A 502 6.98 -29.36 -7.54
CA ASN A 502 7.33 -28.34 -8.52
C ASN A 502 6.20 -27.32 -8.76
N LEU A 503 5.55 -26.90 -7.68
CA LEU A 503 4.46 -25.93 -7.75
C LEU A 503 5.01 -24.55 -8.12
N THR A 504 4.40 -23.92 -9.12
CA THR A 504 4.66 -22.53 -9.50
C THR A 504 3.59 -21.65 -8.89
N ARG A 505 3.97 -20.77 -7.96
CA ARG A 505 3.04 -19.86 -7.27
C ARG A 505 3.51 -18.43 -7.50
N PHE A 506 2.60 -17.56 -7.91
CA PHE A 506 2.90 -16.17 -8.25
C PHE A 506 2.71 -15.26 -7.05
N ASP A 507 3.56 -14.24 -6.95
CA ASP A 507 3.47 -13.23 -5.90
C ASP A 507 2.51 -12.13 -6.31
N VAL A 508 1.40 -12.01 -5.58
CA VAL A 508 0.38 -11.00 -5.86
C VAL A 508 0.86 -9.58 -5.65
N GLN A 509 1.90 -9.37 -4.84
CA GLN A 509 2.49 -8.03 -4.67
C GLN A 509 3.27 -7.56 -5.91
N THR A 510 3.45 -8.46 -6.90
CA THR A 510 4.17 -8.16 -8.15
C THR A 510 3.25 -7.92 -9.34
N ILE A 511 1.93 -7.85 -9.10
CA ILE A 511 0.98 -7.58 -10.18
C ILE A 511 1.07 -6.11 -10.62
N THR A 512 0.79 -5.86 -11.89
CA THR A 512 0.53 -4.49 -12.36
C THR A 512 -0.90 -4.09 -11.94
N SER A 513 -1.04 -3.35 -10.85
CA SER A 513 -2.36 -3.08 -10.21
C SER A 513 -3.03 -1.76 -10.61
N GLY A 514 -2.36 -0.87 -11.34
CA GLY A 514 -2.93 0.43 -11.75
C GLY A 514 -3.97 0.30 -12.86
N ILE A 515 -5.12 0.96 -12.70
CA ILE A 515 -6.19 0.98 -13.73
C ILE A 515 -5.83 1.82 -14.97
N ASP A 516 -4.70 2.51 -14.96
CA ASP A 516 -4.08 3.20 -16.10
C ASP A 516 -3.08 2.31 -16.87
N ALA A 517 -2.80 1.10 -16.39
CA ALA A 517 -1.79 0.21 -16.99
C ALA A 517 -2.19 -0.43 -18.33
N GLY A 518 -3.43 -0.20 -18.78
CA GLY A 518 -3.95 -0.75 -20.03
C GLY A 518 -3.78 -2.28 -20.11
N PRO A 519 -3.26 -2.84 -21.22
CA PRO A 519 -3.17 -4.30 -21.42
C PRO A 519 -2.36 -5.08 -20.38
N ALA A 520 -1.47 -4.42 -19.64
CA ALA A 520 -0.63 -5.06 -18.62
C ALA A 520 -1.35 -5.25 -17.28
N PHE A 521 -2.54 -4.66 -17.09
CA PHE A 521 -3.30 -4.74 -15.85
C PHE A 521 -3.48 -6.20 -15.37
N GLY A 522 -3.08 -6.48 -14.13
CA GLY A 522 -3.14 -7.80 -13.50
C GLY A 522 -2.00 -8.78 -13.87
N ASP A 523 -1.06 -8.40 -14.73
CA ASP A 523 0.09 -9.25 -15.08
C ASP A 523 1.00 -9.45 -13.85
N PHE A 524 1.28 -10.71 -13.50
CA PHE A 524 2.28 -11.05 -12.49
C PHE A 524 3.70 -10.89 -13.05
N SER A 525 4.63 -10.40 -12.23
CA SER A 525 6.06 -10.29 -12.60
C SER A 525 7.02 -11.11 -11.73
N GLY A 526 6.53 -11.71 -10.63
CA GLY A 526 7.35 -12.51 -9.71
C GLY A 526 6.68 -13.79 -9.19
N LEU A 527 7.52 -14.67 -8.64
CA LEU A 527 7.14 -15.96 -8.07
C LEU A 527 7.38 -15.99 -6.55
N LEU A 528 6.50 -16.67 -5.82
CA LEU A 528 6.66 -17.02 -4.40
C LEU A 528 7.46 -18.31 -4.21
N THR A 529 7.58 -19.14 -5.24
CA THR A 529 8.26 -20.45 -5.17
C THR A 529 9.50 -20.49 -6.05
N GLN A 530 10.48 -21.29 -5.64
CA GLN A 530 11.63 -21.65 -6.46
C GLN A 530 11.37 -22.99 -7.18
N PRO A 531 12.01 -23.24 -8.33
CA PRO A 531 11.94 -24.54 -9.00
C PRO A 531 12.42 -25.68 -8.10
N ARG A 532 12.04 -26.91 -8.44
CA ARG A 532 12.50 -28.10 -7.72
C ARG A 532 14.03 -28.21 -7.71
N VAL A 533 14.61 -28.36 -6.53
CA VAL A 533 16.05 -28.59 -6.35
C VAL A 533 16.26 -29.91 -5.61
N MET A 534 17.21 -30.72 -6.07
CA MET A 534 17.57 -31.98 -5.43
C MET A 534 19.02 -31.93 -4.94
N GLN A 535 19.24 -32.41 -3.73
CA GLN A 535 20.56 -32.49 -3.11
C GLN A 535 20.81 -33.89 -2.58
N PHE A 536 22.06 -34.32 -2.70
CA PHE A 536 22.50 -35.64 -2.25
C PHE A 536 23.68 -35.45 -1.30
N ALA A 537 23.68 -36.19 -0.19
CA ALA A 537 24.77 -36.19 0.76
C ALA A 537 25.10 -37.61 1.19
N LEU A 538 26.39 -37.85 1.43
CA LEU A 538 26.89 -39.08 2.03
C LEU A 538 27.77 -38.70 3.22
N ARG A 539 27.44 -39.23 4.39
CA ARG A 539 28.17 -38.97 5.64
C ARG A 539 28.64 -40.28 6.25
N TYR A 540 29.88 -40.31 6.72
CA TYR A 540 30.43 -41.37 7.55
C TYR A 540 30.53 -40.88 9.00
N GLU A 541 30.07 -41.69 9.95
CA GLU A 541 30.14 -41.44 11.40
C GLU A 541 31.05 -42.51 12.03
N PHE A 542 31.97 -42.09 12.91
CA PHE A 542 32.94 -42.92 13.62
C PHE A 542 32.53 -43.17 15.08
#